data_AF-A0A109LWH2-F1
#
_entry.id   AF-A0A109LWH2-F1
#
_cell.length_a   1.000
_cell.length_b   1.000
_cell.length_c   1.000
_cell.angle_alpha   90.00
_cell.angle_beta   90.00
_cell.angle_gamma   90.00
#
_symmetry.space_group_name_H-M   'P 1'
#
loop_
_entity.id
_entity.type
_entity.pdbx_description
1 polymer ?
#
loop_
_entity_poly.entity_id
_entity_poly.type
_entity_poly.pdbx_seq_one_letter_code
_entity_poly.pdbx_strand_id
1 'polypeptide(L)' 'MLLKMLVLGGLGYAGYRYYEKNRIDRNGVAFADGQPEGQFRDAGAAATATEGDTMSATDEALDETFPASDATAKY' A
#
# COMPACT_ATOMS: atom_id res chain seq x y z
N MET A 1 -8.39 -39.91 -15.00
CA MET A 1 -7.26 -39.11 -14.50
C MET A 1 -7.29 -37.67 -15.01
N LEU A 2 -7.37 -37.47 -16.33
CA LEU A 2 -7.47 -36.13 -16.95
C LEU A 2 -8.59 -35.24 -16.40
N LEU A 3 -9.81 -35.77 -16.23
CA LEU A 3 -10.93 -34.99 -15.70
C LEU A 3 -10.68 -34.46 -14.28
N LYS A 4 -10.03 -35.28 -13.43
CA LYS A 4 -9.67 -34.88 -12.06
C LYS A 4 -8.63 -33.76 -12.05
N MET A 5 -7.65 -33.84 -12.96
CA MET A 5 -6.63 -32.78 -13.13
C MET A 5 -7.24 -31.49 -13.67
N LEU A 6 -8.20 -31.59 -14.59
CA LEU A 6 -8.91 -30.43 -15.12
C LEU A 6 -9.74 -29.72 -14.03
N VAL A 7 -10.43 -30.49 -13.19
CA VAL A 7 -11.15 -29.95 -12.03
C VAL A 7 -10.18 -29.29 -11.03
N LEU A 8 -9.06 -29.95 -10.71
CA LEU A 8 -8.08 -29.42 -9.77
C LEU A 8 -7.43 -28.12 -10.29
N GLY A 9 -7.07 -28.09 -11.58
CA GLY A 9 -6.52 -26.91 -12.24
C GLY A 9 -7.54 -25.76 -12.31
N GLY A 10 -8.80 -26.08 -12.61
CA GLY A 10 -9.88 -25.09 -12.61
C GLY A 10 -10.12 -24.47 -11.24
N LEU A 11 -10.14 -25.29 -10.19
CA LEU A 11 -10.27 -24.81 -8.80
C LEU A 11 -9.07 -23.96 -8.37
N GLY A 12 -7.86 -24.40 -8.69
CA GLY A 12 -6.63 -23.65 -8.40
C GLY A 12 -6.61 -22.29 -9.10
N TYR A 13 -6.99 -22.24 -10.38
CA TYR A 13 -7.08 -20.99 -11.14
C TYR A 13 -8.15 -20.05 -10.58
N ALA A 14 -9.34 -20.57 -10.27
CA ALA A 14 -10.41 -19.75 -9.69
C ALA A 14 -10.00 -19.17 -8.32
N GLY A 15 -9.39 -19.98 -7.46
CA GLY A 15 -8.87 -19.53 -6.16
C GLY A 15 -7.77 -18.49 -6.30
N TYR A 16 -6.80 -18.71 -7.19
CA TYR A 16 -5.74 -17.75 -7.48
C TYR A 16 -6.29 -16.42 -8.00
N ARG A 17 -7.22 -16.44 -8.96
CA ARG A 17 -7.84 -15.22 -9.51
C ARG A 17 -8.63 -14.44 -8.48
N TYR A 18 -9.33 -15.13 -7.57
CA TYR A 18 -10.03 -14.49 -6.47
C TYR A 18 -9.06 -13.78 -5.53
N TYR A 19 -7.97 -14.47 -5.16
CA TYR A 19 -6.93 -13.92 -4.31
C TYR A 19 -6.20 -12.73 -4.97
N GLU A 20 -5.80 -12.86 -6.23
CA GLU A 20 -5.14 -11.82 -7.02
C GLU A 20 -5.99 -10.54 -7.06
N LYS A 21 -7.31 -10.66 -7.33
CA LYS A 21 -8.23 -9.52 -7.37
C LYS A 21 -8.33 -8.76 -6.04
N ASN A 22 -8.05 -9.43 -4.93
CA ASN A 22 -8.13 -8.86 -3.58
C ASN A 22 -6.78 -8.35 -3.05
N ARG A 23 -5.67 -8.64 -3.74
CA ARG A 23 -4.32 -8.31 -3.27
C ARG A 23 -3.54 -7.36 -4.18
N ILE A 24 -4.09 -7.01 -5.35
CA ILE A 24 -3.50 -5.97 -6.19
C ILE A 24 -3.80 -4.62 -5.54
N ASP A 25 -2.73 -3.96 -5.08
CA ASP A 25 -2.70 -2.57 -4.62
C ASP A 25 -3.50 -1.69 -5.57
N ARG A 26 -4.70 -1.26 -5.14
CA ARG A 26 -5.56 -0.41 -5.96
C ARG A 26 -5.01 1.01 -6.11
N ASN A 27 -4.08 1.41 -5.23
CA ASN A 27 -3.56 2.76 -5.12
C ASN A 27 -2.02 2.87 -5.20
N GLY A 28 -1.34 1.83 -5.71
CA GLY A 28 0.12 1.80 -5.83
C GLY A 28 0.82 1.31 -4.55
N VAL A 29 2.04 0.77 -4.74
CA VAL A 29 2.83 0.00 -3.75
C VAL A 29 3.19 0.73 -2.43
N ALA A 30 2.73 1.96 -2.25
CA ALA A 30 3.09 2.80 -1.12
C ALA A 30 1.90 3.36 -0.33
N PHE A 31 0.65 3.17 -0.78
CA PHE A 31 -0.52 3.80 -0.15
C PHE A 31 -1.19 2.81 0.80
N ALA A 32 -1.51 3.25 2.01
CA ALA A 32 -2.29 2.46 2.95
C ALA A 32 -3.70 2.15 2.41
N ASP A 33 -4.35 1.14 2.98
CA ASP A 33 -5.74 0.84 2.70
C ASP A 33 -6.66 2.03 3.03
N GLY A 34 -7.62 2.33 2.15
CA GLY A 34 -8.58 3.42 2.34
C GLY A 34 -8.11 4.81 1.86
N GLN A 35 -6.89 4.93 1.33
CA GLN A 35 -6.39 6.16 0.72
C GLN A 35 -7.14 6.55 -0.56
N PRO A 36 -7.12 7.84 -0.98
CA PRO A 36 -7.71 8.27 -2.24
C PRO A 36 -7.03 7.60 -3.45
N GLU A 37 -7.82 7.32 -4.50
CA GLU A 37 -7.28 6.84 -5.77
C GLU A 37 -6.58 7.97 -6.53
N GLY A 38 -5.37 7.72 -7.04
CA GLY A 38 -4.65 8.68 -7.88
C GLY A 38 -3.16 8.79 -7.57
N GLN A 39 -2.58 9.94 -7.88
CA GLN A 39 -1.14 10.19 -7.72
C GLN A 39 -0.75 10.62 -6.29
N PHE A 40 -1.72 10.99 -5.45
CA PHE A 40 -1.47 11.56 -4.14
C PHE A 40 -2.26 10.82 -3.08
N ARG A 41 -1.59 10.54 -1.96
CA ARG A 41 -2.17 10.04 -0.72
C ARG A 41 -2.34 11.18 0.29
N ASP A 42 -3.09 10.94 1.35
CA ASP A 42 -3.11 11.80 2.52
C ASP A 42 -1.70 11.90 3.14
N ALA A 43 -1.49 12.97 3.91
CA ALA A 43 -0.25 13.18 4.64
C ALA A 43 -0.12 12.21 5.84
N GLY A 44 1.11 12.04 6.30
CA GLY A 44 1.41 11.30 7.52
C GLY A 44 1.79 9.83 7.32
N ALA A 45 2.25 9.22 8.41
CA ALA A 45 2.71 7.84 8.47
C ALA A 45 1.57 6.85 8.18
N ALA A 46 0.39 7.09 8.75
CA ALA A 46 -0.80 6.23 8.61
C ALA A 46 -1.32 6.09 7.17
N ALA A 47 -0.94 7.00 6.28
CA ALA A 47 -1.30 6.95 4.87
C ALA A 47 -0.34 6.09 4.02
N THR A 48 0.71 5.53 4.61
CA THR A 48 1.73 4.71 3.94
C THR A 48 1.48 3.21 4.15
N ALA A 49 1.68 2.40 3.12
CA ALA A 49 1.45 0.94 3.16
C ALA A 49 2.44 0.15 4.06
N THR A 50 3.49 0.79 4.57
CA THR A 50 4.54 0.11 5.35
C THR A 50 3.98 -0.40 6.67
N GLU A 51 3.84 -1.72 6.79
CA GLU A 51 3.47 -2.35 8.05
C GLU A 51 4.61 -2.25 9.08
N GLY A 52 4.29 -1.88 10.32
CA GLY A 52 5.26 -1.81 11.41
C GLY A 52 6.04 -0.50 11.49
N ASP A 53 5.54 0.58 10.90
CA ASP A 53 6.05 1.92 11.18
C ASP A 53 6.01 2.18 12.70
N THR A 54 7.17 2.56 13.25
CA THR A 54 7.34 2.86 14.68
C THR A 54 7.15 4.34 14.99
N MET A 55 6.87 5.17 13.98
CA MET A 55 6.61 6.60 14.14
C MET A 55 5.38 6.78 15.04
N SER A 56 5.61 7.27 16.26
CA SER A 56 4.51 7.61 17.16
C SER A 56 3.89 8.94 16.76
N ALA A 57 2.67 9.21 17.24
CA ALA A 57 2.03 10.52 17.03
C ALA A 57 2.88 11.69 17.58
N THR A 58 3.67 11.44 18.63
CA THR A 58 4.61 12.43 19.17
C THR A 58 5.77 12.68 18.20
N ASP A 59 6.32 11.63 17.60
CA ASP A 59 7.41 11.74 16.63
C ASP A 59 6.96 12.48 15.38
N GLU A 60 5.76 12.15 14.87
CA GLU A 60 5.14 12.82 13.73
C GLU A 60 4.86 14.30 14.01
N ALA A 61 4.26 14.63 15.15
CA ALA A 61 4.03 16.02 15.54
C ALA A 61 5.33 16.81 15.71
N LEU A 62 6.41 16.17 16.20
CA LEU A 62 7.72 16.80 16.27
C LEU A 62 8.30 17.04 14.88
N ASP A 63 8.25 16.07 13.97
CA ASP A 63 8.73 16.20 12.59
C ASP A 63 8.00 17.34 11.84
N GLU A 64 6.68 17.47 12.03
CA GLU A 64 5.90 18.57 11.44
C GLU A 64 6.32 19.97 11.92
N THR A 65 6.91 20.09 13.12
CA THR A 65 7.39 21.38 13.64
C THR A 65 8.73 21.82 13.05
N PHE A 66 9.53 20.88 12.55
CA PHE A 66 10.79 21.17 11.89
C PHE A 66 10.56 21.03 10.39
N PRO A 67 10.45 22.13 9.62
CA PRO A 67 10.36 21.98 8.18
C PRO A 67 11.54 21.13 7.73
N ALA A 68 11.26 19.98 7.11
CA ALA A 68 12.27 19.23 6.39
C ALA A 68 13.03 20.28 5.59
N SER A 69 14.34 20.37 5.81
CA SER A 69 15.17 21.44 5.28
C SER A 69 15.21 21.30 3.76
N ASP A 70 14.13 21.68 3.09
CA ASP A 70 14.03 21.74 1.67
C ASP A 70 15.11 22.72 1.29
N ALA A 71 16.12 22.22 0.58
CA ALA A 71 17.32 22.97 0.29
C ALA A 71 16.82 24.25 -0.37
N THR A 72 16.91 25.38 0.34
CA THR A 72 16.45 26.66 -0.17
C THR A 72 17.23 26.90 -1.45
N ALA A 73 16.66 26.55 -2.59
CA ALA A 73 17.29 26.72 -3.87
C ALA A 73 17.43 28.23 -4.03
N LYS A 74 18.63 28.73 -3.75
CA LYS A 74 18.97 30.11 -4.03
C LYS A 74 19.11 30.19 -5.54
N TYR A 75 18.09 30.77 -6.17
CA TYR A 75 18.13 31.23 -7.56
C TYR A 75 19.18 32.34 -7.73
#